data_AF-A0A8J8FV59-F1
#
_entry.id   AF-A0A8J8FV59-F1
#
_cell.length_a   1.000
_cell.length_b   1.000
_cell.length_c   1.000
_cell.angle_alpha   90.00
_cell.angle_beta   90.00
_cell.angle_gamma   90.00
#
_symmetry.space_group_name_H-M   'P 1'
#
loop_
_entity.id
_entity.type
_entity.pdbx_description
1 polymer ?
#
loop_
_entity_poly.entity_id
_entity_poly.type
_entity_poly.pdbx_seq_one_letter_code
_entity_poly.pdbx_strand_id
1 'polypeptide(L)'
;IDSSFNINKGLRVARQLLSDLNDLGVPAATEYLDLITPQYLSDLISWGAIGARTTESQVHRELASGLSCPVGFKNATDGGIKIAIDAINSAMSPHHFLSVTKEGHSAIFSTTGNKDAHIILRGGNDEPNYDAVNVEKVAEGLEDAALPSNIMIDFSHANSLKQCQRQMVVAEDVAEQIARGDQRIMGAMVESHLKAGRQDTVEGQELTYGQSITDACLGWDDTVELLKGLAEAVQKRRTVQN
;
A
#
# COMPACT_ATOMS: atom_id res chain seq x y z
N ILE A 1 -3.48 9.65 22.82
CA ILE A 1 -3.16 8.22 22.63
C ILE A 1 -3.15 7.63 24.03
N ASP A 2 -4.32 7.18 24.49
CA ASP A 2 -4.63 6.99 25.92
C ASP A 2 -5.59 5.82 26.15
N SER A 3 -5.77 4.96 25.14
CA SER A 3 -6.70 3.81 25.20
C SER A 3 -8.15 4.19 25.54
N SER A 4 -8.59 5.42 25.25
CA SER A 4 -9.98 5.87 25.50
C SER A 4 -11.00 5.36 24.47
N PHE A 5 -10.56 4.80 23.34
CA PHE A 5 -11.41 4.27 22.27
C PHE A 5 -12.49 5.23 21.76
N ASN A 6 -12.20 6.53 21.70
CA ASN A 6 -13.15 7.51 21.17
C ASN A 6 -13.21 7.47 19.63
N ILE A 7 -13.81 6.42 19.08
CA ILE A 7 -13.92 6.15 17.63
C ILE A 7 -14.58 7.32 16.91
N ASN A 8 -15.64 7.88 17.48
CA ASN A 8 -16.36 9.03 16.90
C ASN A 8 -15.46 10.26 16.75
N LYS A 9 -14.58 10.54 17.73
CA LYS A 9 -13.58 11.61 17.58
C LYS A 9 -12.53 11.22 16.54
N GLY A 10 -12.05 9.98 16.56
CA GLY A 10 -11.08 9.45 15.60
C GLY A 10 -11.53 9.62 14.15
N LEU A 11 -12.78 9.23 13.82
CA LEU A 11 -13.34 9.38 12.48
C LEU A 11 -13.39 10.85 12.02
N ARG A 12 -13.77 11.78 12.91
CA ARG A 12 -13.80 13.22 12.58
C ARG A 12 -12.39 13.75 12.31
N VAL A 13 -11.41 13.39 13.13
CA VAL A 13 -10.01 13.82 12.95
C VAL A 13 -9.43 13.23 11.67
N ALA A 14 -9.65 11.93 11.42
CA ALA A 14 -9.15 11.26 10.22
C ALA A 14 -9.73 11.89 8.94
N ARG A 15 -11.05 12.11 8.90
CA ARG A 15 -11.70 12.72 7.74
C ARG A 15 -11.25 14.16 7.52
N GLN A 16 -11.09 14.95 8.59
CA GLN A 16 -10.58 16.32 8.48
C GLN A 16 -9.16 16.34 7.90
N LEU A 17 -8.26 15.49 8.41
CA LEU A 17 -6.90 15.40 7.91
C LEU A 17 -6.87 15.04 6.41
N LEU A 18 -7.66 14.05 5.99
CA LEU A 18 -7.75 13.67 4.58
C LEU A 18 -8.30 14.81 3.72
N SER A 19 -9.30 15.55 4.21
CA SER A 19 -9.84 16.73 3.52
C SER A 19 -8.76 17.81 3.36
N ASP A 20 -8.05 18.14 4.44
CA ASP A 20 -7.00 19.17 4.44
C ASP A 20 -5.87 18.82 3.45
N LEU A 21 -5.46 17.54 3.40
CA LEU A 21 -4.44 17.07 2.43
C LEU A 21 -4.92 17.17 0.98
N ASN A 22 -6.16 16.76 0.71
CA ASN A 22 -6.74 16.85 -0.63
C ASN A 22 -6.93 18.31 -1.07
N ASP A 23 -7.31 19.22 -0.16
CA ASP A 23 -7.43 20.66 -0.43
C ASP A 23 -6.06 21.29 -0.77
N LEU A 24 -4.96 20.74 -0.24
CA LEU A 24 -3.59 21.09 -0.62
C LEU A 24 -3.12 20.46 -1.93
N GLY A 25 -3.96 19.64 -2.59
CA GLY A 25 -3.64 18.93 -3.82
C GLY A 25 -2.75 17.69 -3.61
N VAL A 26 -2.65 17.18 -2.38
CA VAL A 26 -1.87 15.98 -2.05
C VAL A 26 -2.81 14.77 -1.98
N PRO A 27 -2.72 13.81 -2.91
CA PRO A 27 -3.55 12.62 -2.88
C PRO A 27 -3.18 11.73 -1.67
N ALA A 28 -4.19 11.12 -1.06
CA ALA A 28 -4.01 10.23 0.09
C ALA A 28 -4.19 8.75 -0.30
N ALA A 29 -3.36 7.91 0.31
CA ALA A 29 -3.45 6.46 0.27
C ALA A 29 -3.80 5.91 1.66
N THR A 30 -4.53 4.80 1.73
CA THR A 30 -4.83 4.13 3.01
C THR A 30 -4.85 2.61 2.89
N GLU A 31 -4.76 1.93 4.03
CA GLU A 31 -5.04 0.50 4.12
C GLU A 31 -6.49 0.30 4.57
N TYR A 32 -7.23 -0.55 3.86
CA TYR A 32 -8.61 -0.90 4.21
C TYR A 32 -8.64 -2.15 5.10
N LEU A 33 -8.67 -1.95 6.41
CA LEU A 33 -8.62 -3.02 7.42
C LEU A 33 -10.00 -3.57 7.82
N ASP A 34 -11.04 -2.77 7.68
CA ASP A 34 -12.40 -3.14 8.07
C ASP A 34 -13.42 -2.71 7.03
N LEU A 35 -14.65 -3.21 7.17
CA LEU A 35 -15.71 -3.08 6.17
C LEU A 35 -16.61 -1.86 6.39
N ILE A 36 -16.42 -1.11 7.48
CA ILE A 36 -17.31 -0.02 7.91
C ILE A 36 -16.65 1.35 7.71
N THR A 37 -15.39 1.51 8.13
CA THR A 37 -14.65 2.76 7.95
C THR A 37 -14.54 3.27 6.51
N PRO A 38 -14.54 2.42 5.44
CA PRO A 38 -14.56 2.91 4.07
C PRO A 38 -15.71 3.88 3.78
N GLN A 39 -16.90 3.68 4.36
CA GLN A 39 -18.07 4.56 4.13
C GLN A 39 -17.84 6.00 4.62
N TYR A 40 -16.86 6.21 5.50
CA TYR A 40 -16.58 7.51 6.10
C TYR A 40 -15.39 8.25 5.46
N LEU A 41 -14.56 7.55 4.69
CA LEU A 41 -13.26 8.09 4.27
C LEU A 41 -12.97 7.88 2.77
N SER A 42 -13.54 6.86 2.13
CA SER A 42 -13.14 6.44 0.77
C SER A 42 -13.34 7.49 -0.32
N ASP A 43 -14.23 8.47 -0.12
CA ASP A 43 -14.40 9.59 -1.05
C ASP A 43 -13.22 10.57 -1.07
N LEU A 44 -12.29 10.45 -0.12
CA LEU A 44 -11.07 11.25 0.00
C LEU A 44 -9.78 10.44 -0.24
N ILE A 45 -9.92 9.18 -0.65
CA ILE A 45 -8.80 8.25 -0.87
C ILE A 45 -8.59 8.07 -2.37
N SER A 46 -7.36 8.28 -2.83
CA SER A 46 -6.97 8.12 -4.24
C SER A 46 -6.44 6.72 -4.56
N TRP A 47 -6.00 5.97 -3.54
CA TRP A 47 -5.45 4.61 -3.70
C TRP A 47 -5.59 3.82 -2.39
N GLY A 48 -5.92 2.53 -2.49
CA GLY A 48 -6.09 1.65 -1.34
C GLY A 48 -5.12 0.47 -1.30
N ALA A 49 -4.81 -0.01 -0.11
CA ALA A 49 -4.13 -1.30 0.10
C ALA A 49 -5.02 -2.29 0.86
N ILE A 50 -4.90 -3.57 0.52
CA ILE A 50 -5.31 -4.68 1.38
C ILE A 50 -4.06 -5.35 1.95
N GLY A 51 -4.01 -5.42 3.28
CA GLY A 51 -2.87 -5.95 4.02
C GLY A 51 -2.59 -7.43 3.75
N ALA A 52 -1.35 -7.86 4.02
CA ALA A 52 -0.92 -9.24 3.80
C ALA A 52 -1.75 -10.27 4.58
N ARG A 53 -2.30 -9.88 5.74
CA ARG A 53 -3.13 -10.75 6.60
C ARG A 53 -4.60 -10.81 6.19
N THR A 54 -5.05 -9.87 5.34
CA THR A 54 -6.44 -9.78 4.88
C THR A 54 -6.59 -10.02 3.39
N THR A 55 -5.49 -10.18 2.65
CA THR A 55 -5.51 -10.48 1.20
C THR A 55 -6.20 -11.80 0.88
N GLU A 56 -6.14 -12.80 1.77
CA GLU A 56 -6.90 -14.06 1.63
C GLU A 56 -8.37 -13.92 2.03
N SER A 57 -8.74 -12.84 2.73
CA SER A 57 -10.08 -12.66 3.27
C SER A 57 -11.09 -12.33 2.16
N GLN A 58 -12.09 -13.20 2.01
CA GLN A 58 -13.14 -13.02 1.01
C GLN A 58 -13.87 -11.68 1.17
N VAL A 59 -14.17 -11.25 2.40
CA VAL A 59 -14.88 -9.99 2.63
C VAL A 59 -14.05 -8.75 2.23
N HIS A 60 -12.72 -8.85 2.26
CA HIS A 60 -11.84 -7.77 1.79
C HIS A 60 -11.73 -7.75 0.26
N ARG A 61 -11.77 -8.92 -0.39
CA ARG A 61 -11.84 -9.03 -1.86
C ARG A 61 -13.17 -8.47 -2.38
N GLU A 62 -14.26 -8.78 -1.71
CA GLU A 62 -15.58 -8.21 -1.96
C GLU A 62 -15.58 -6.69 -1.77
N LEU A 63 -15.04 -6.18 -0.66
CA LEU A 63 -14.88 -4.73 -0.45
C LEU A 63 -14.10 -4.07 -1.60
N ALA A 64 -12.92 -4.62 -1.94
CA ALA A 64 -12.05 -4.07 -2.97
C ALA A 64 -12.73 -3.99 -4.35
N SER A 65 -13.63 -4.94 -4.66
CA SER A 65 -14.41 -4.94 -5.90
C SER A 65 -15.39 -3.76 -6.04
N GLY A 66 -15.73 -3.10 -4.92
CA GLY A 66 -16.64 -1.97 -4.87
C GLY A 66 -15.98 -0.63 -4.55
N LEU A 67 -14.67 -0.60 -4.29
CA LEU A 67 -13.95 0.64 -4.02
C LEU A 67 -13.81 1.48 -5.29
N SER A 68 -13.96 2.80 -5.15
CA SER A 68 -13.88 3.77 -6.25
C SER A 68 -12.45 4.28 -6.50
N CYS A 69 -11.43 3.53 -6.06
CA CYS A 69 -10.01 3.82 -6.28
C CYS A 69 -9.26 2.52 -6.64
N PRO A 70 -8.05 2.63 -7.24
CA PRO A 70 -7.17 1.48 -7.42
C PRO A 70 -6.80 0.80 -6.10
N VAL A 71 -6.66 -0.53 -6.11
CA VAL A 71 -6.38 -1.32 -4.91
C VAL A 71 -5.17 -2.22 -5.10
N GLY A 72 -4.18 -2.08 -4.23
CA GLY A 72 -3.04 -2.99 -4.17
C GLY A 72 -3.22 -4.11 -3.15
N PHE A 73 -2.96 -5.35 -3.54
CA PHE A 73 -2.98 -6.51 -2.65
C PHE A 73 -1.56 -6.93 -2.28
N LYS A 74 -1.22 -6.91 -0.99
CA LYS A 74 0.09 -7.36 -0.51
C LYS A 74 0.22 -8.88 -0.66
N ASN A 75 1.39 -9.36 -1.10
CA ASN A 75 1.71 -10.78 -1.01
C ASN A 75 1.64 -11.27 0.45
N ALA A 76 1.42 -12.57 0.63
CA ALA A 76 1.26 -13.17 1.94
C ALA A 76 2.52 -13.00 2.82
N THR A 77 2.36 -13.07 4.13
CA THR A 77 3.46 -12.83 5.09
C THR A 77 4.59 -13.85 4.99
N ASP A 78 4.34 -15.00 4.40
CA ASP A 78 5.31 -16.07 4.11
C ASP A 78 5.99 -15.91 2.74
N GLY A 79 5.62 -14.89 1.96
CA GLY A 79 6.15 -14.62 0.62
C GLY A 79 5.25 -15.14 -0.51
N GLY A 80 4.19 -15.89 -0.19
CA GLY A 80 3.29 -16.46 -1.19
C GLY A 80 2.57 -15.39 -2.03
N ILE A 81 2.75 -15.45 -3.37
CA ILE A 81 2.16 -14.50 -4.31
C ILE A 81 0.78 -14.93 -4.81
N LYS A 82 0.49 -16.24 -4.81
CA LYS A 82 -0.76 -16.82 -5.32
C LYS A 82 -2.00 -16.20 -4.65
N ILE A 83 -1.93 -15.97 -3.34
CA ILE A 83 -3.05 -15.41 -2.58
C ILE A 83 -3.41 -13.99 -3.05
N ALA A 84 -2.39 -13.19 -3.43
CA ALA A 84 -2.60 -11.87 -3.98
C ALA A 84 -3.14 -11.93 -5.42
N ILE A 85 -2.64 -12.84 -6.26
CA ILE A 85 -3.16 -13.08 -7.62
C ILE A 85 -4.64 -13.50 -7.57
N ASP A 86 -5.01 -14.43 -6.69
CA ASP A 86 -6.40 -14.86 -6.48
C ASP A 86 -7.26 -13.69 -6.00
N ALA A 87 -6.71 -12.81 -5.14
CA ALA A 87 -7.41 -11.63 -4.64
C ALA A 87 -7.68 -10.59 -5.72
N ILE A 88 -6.70 -10.34 -6.60
CA ILE A 88 -6.86 -9.44 -7.76
C ILE A 88 -7.97 -9.96 -8.67
N ASN A 89 -7.93 -11.24 -9.06
CA ASN A 89 -8.97 -11.87 -9.88
C ASN A 89 -10.36 -11.76 -9.24
N SER A 90 -10.46 -12.01 -7.93
CA SER A 90 -11.72 -11.87 -7.20
C SER A 90 -12.21 -10.42 -7.18
N ALA A 91 -11.34 -9.46 -6.88
CA ALA A 91 -11.69 -8.04 -6.83
C ALA A 91 -12.12 -7.48 -8.20
N MET A 92 -11.59 -8.02 -9.31
CA MET A 92 -11.99 -7.65 -10.67
C MET A 92 -13.38 -8.14 -11.07
N SER A 93 -14.00 -9.00 -10.27
CA SER A 93 -15.32 -9.58 -10.54
C SER A 93 -16.44 -8.90 -9.74
N PRO A 94 -17.68 -8.88 -10.25
CA PRO A 94 -18.86 -8.46 -9.49
C PRO A 94 -19.11 -9.34 -8.25
N HIS A 95 -19.50 -8.74 -7.13
CA HIS A 95 -19.90 -9.45 -5.90
C HIS A 95 -21.26 -8.98 -5.38
N HIS A 96 -21.88 -9.82 -4.54
CA HIS A 96 -23.03 -9.46 -3.72
C HIS A 96 -22.76 -9.83 -2.27
N PHE A 97 -22.78 -8.84 -1.36
CA PHE A 97 -22.41 -9.06 0.04
C PHE A 97 -23.14 -8.10 0.99
N LEU A 98 -23.07 -8.39 2.30
CA LEU A 98 -23.66 -7.55 3.33
C LEU A 98 -22.66 -6.48 3.79
N SER A 99 -23.09 -5.23 3.82
CA SER A 99 -22.30 -4.12 4.39
C SER A 99 -23.24 -3.06 4.98
N VAL A 100 -22.71 -1.87 5.29
CA VAL A 100 -23.43 -0.75 5.90
C VAL A 100 -23.57 0.42 4.93
N THR A 101 -24.76 1.02 4.87
CA THR A 101 -25.03 2.22 4.08
C THR A 101 -24.47 3.49 4.73
N LYS A 102 -24.49 4.61 4.00
CA LYS A 102 -24.06 5.92 4.53
C LYS A 102 -24.92 6.39 5.71
N GLU A 103 -26.16 5.92 5.80
CA GLU A 103 -27.08 6.18 6.93
C GLU A 103 -26.83 5.25 8.13
N GLY A 104 -25.92 4.28 8.00
CA GLY A 104 -25.55 3.36 9.08
C GLY A 104 -26.45 2.12 9.20
N HIS A 105 -27.23 1.79 8.17
CA HIS A 105 -28.07 0.58 8.15
C HIS A 105 -27.38 -0.57 7.41
N SER A 106 -27.65 -1.82 7.79
CA SER A 106 -27.20 -2.96 7.00
C SER A 106 -27.99 -3.06 5.70
N ALA A 107 -27.30 -3.42 4.62
CA ALA A 107 -27.89 -3.64 3.30
C ALA A 107 -27.11 -4.69 2.50
N ILE A 108 -27.74 -5.16 1.42
CA ILE A 108 -27.08 -5.99 0.41
C ILE A 108 -26.47 -5.03 -0.62
N PHE A 109 -25.17 -5.15 -0.84
CA PHE A 109 -24.41 -4.41 -1.84
C PHE A 109 -24.20 -5.28 -3.07
N SER A 110 -24.16 -4.64 -4.23
CA SER A 110 -23.79 -5.24 -5.51
C SER A 110 -22.68 -4.39 -6.12
N THR A 111 -21.56 -5.00 -6.47
CA THR A 111 -20.40 -4.30 -7.04
C THR A 111 -20.18 -4.72 -8.49
N THR A 112 -19.45 -3.90 -9.24
CA THR A 112 -19.17 -4.14 -10.66
C THR A 112 -17.82 -4.81 -10.92
N GLY A 113 -17.04 -5.04 -9.86
CA GLY A 113 -15.62 -5.37 -9.97
C GLY A 113 -14.74 -4.13 -10.12
N ASN A 114 -13.50 -4.24 -9.67
CA ASN A 114 -12.47 -3.21 -9.72
C ASN A 114 -11.31 -3.70 -10.60
N LYS A 115 -11.18 -3.13 -11.80
CA LYS A 115 -10.15 -3.50 -12.78
C LYS A 115 -8.79 -2.89 -12.47
N ASP A 116 -8.72 -1.93 -11.56
CA ASP A 116 -7.51 -1.21 -11.18
C ASP A 116 -6.85 -1.86 -9.95
N ALA A 117 -6.89 -3.20 -9.90
CA ALA A 117 -6.25 -4.01 -8.88
C ALA A 117 -4.84 -4.46 -9.32
N HIS A 118 -3.89 -4.47 -8.39
CA HIS A 118 -2.49 -4.83 -8.67
C HIS A 118 -1.84 -5.50 -7.45
N ILE A 119 -0.66 -6.11 -7.65
CA ILE A 119 0.08 -6.79 -6.59
C ILE A 119 1.08 -5.82 -5.92
N ILE A 120 1.29 -6.01 -4.62
CA ILE A 120 2.34 -5.34 -3.85
C ILE A 120 3.32 -6.40 -3.32
N LEU A 121 4.58 -6.30 -3.72
CA LEU A 121 5.68 -7.12 -3.21
C LEU A 121 6.29 -6.49 -1.96
N ARG A 122 6.22 -7.18 -0.83
CA ARG A 122 6.60 -6.68 0.50
C ARG A 122 7.53 -7.61 1.28
N GLY A 123 8.14 -8.58 0.60
CA GLY A 123 8.91 -9.69 1.15
C GLY A 123 8.03 -10.73 1.85
N GLY A 124 8.66 -11.69 2.53
CA GLY A 124 7.98 -12.69 3.37
C GLY A 124 8.96 -13.63 4.08
N ASN A 125 8.57 -14.20 5.22
CA ASN A 125 9.47 -15.01 6.09
C ASN A 125 10.84 -14.36 6.35
N ASP A 126 10.86 -13.03 6.51
CA ASP A 126 12.06 -12.21 6.64
C ASP A 126 13.06 -12.31 5.46
N GLU A 127 12.59 -12.75 4.28
CA GLU A 127 13.32 -12.71 3.02
C GLU A 127 12.72 -11.62 2.09
N PRO A 128 13.57 -10.79 1.45
CA PRO A 128 13.11 -9.83 0.47
C PRO A 128 12.67 -10.48 -0.85
N ASN A 129 11.81 -9.78 -1.59
CA ASN A 129 11.34 -10.19 -2.92
C ASN A 129 11.26 -9.02 -3.92
N TYR A 130 12.13 -8.02 -3.76
CA TYR A 130 12.20 -6.85 -4.64
C TYR A 130 13.14 -7.00 -5.85
N ASP A 131 14.04 -8.00 -5.82
CA ASP A 131 15.04 -8.20 -6.86
C ASP A 131 14.41 -8.68 -8.18
N ALA A 132 15.15 -8.51 -9.28
CA ALA A 132 14.69 -8.83 -10.62
C ALA A 132 14.21 -10.28 -10.79
N VAL A 133 14.76 -11.26 -10.05
CA VAL A 133 14.34 -12.66 -10.16
C VAL A 133 12.94 -12.85 -9.57
N ASN A 134 12.65 -12.18 -8.45
CA ASN A 134 11.33 -12.21 -7.85
C ASN A 134 10.31 -11.40 -8.68
N VAL A 135 10.71 -10.26 -9.24
CA VAL A 135 9.86 -9.48 -10.17
C VAL A 135 9.48 -10.32 -11.39
N GLU A 136 10.43 -11.07 -11.96
CA GLU A 136 10.17 -11.96 -13.10
C GLU A 136 9.16 -13.06 -12.75
N LYS A 137 9.38 -13.79 -11.65
CA LYS A 137 8.47 -14.85 -11.19
C LYS A 137 7.05 -14.34 -10.94
N VAL A 138 6.92 -13.11 -10.44
CA VAL A 138 5.62 -12.49 -10.20
C VAL A 138 4.96 -12.12 -11.51
N ALA A 139 5.72 -11.58 -12.46
CA ALA A 139 5.21 -11.27 -13.80
C ALA A 139 4.72 -12.53 -14.51
N GLU A 140 5.49 -13.62 -14.51
CA GLU A 140 5.07 -14.93 -15.06
C GLU A 140 3.77 -15.41 -14.40
N GLY A 141 3.66 -15.32 -13.07
CA GLY A 141 2.45 -15.72 -12.35
C GLY A 141 1.22 -14.86 -12.67
N LEU A 142 1.40 -13.55 -12.92
CA LEU A 142 0.33 -12.66 -13.37
C LEU A 142 -0.10 -12.99 -14.80
N GLU A 143 0.85 -13.25 -15.69
CA GLU A 143 0.59 -13.62 -17.09
C GLU A 143 -0.14 -14.95 -17.20
N ASP A 144 0.27 -15.97 -16.44
CA ASP A 144 -0.40 -17.27 -16.34
C ASP A 144 -1.86 -17.13 -15.84
N ALA A 145 -2.12 -16.11 -15.03
CA ALA A 145 -3.45 -15.75 -14.54
C ALA A 145 -4.22 -14.79 -15.46
N ALA A 146 -3.67 -14.45 -16.64
CA ALA A 146 -4.21 -13.49 -17.59
C ALA A 146 -4.45 -12.08 -17.00
N LEU A 147 -3.58 -11.66 -16.08
CA LEU A 147 -3.60 -10.35 -15.44
C LEU A 147 -2.49 -9.43 -15.98
N PRO A 148 -2.67 -8.10 -15.95
CA PRO A 148 -1.60 -7.17 -16.26
C PRO A 148 -0.45 -7.30 -15.25
N SER A 149 0.79 -7.29 -15.76
CA SER A 149 2.03 -7.31 -14.95
C SER A 149 2.33 -5.96 -14.29
N ASN A 150 1.35 -5.41 -13.55
CA ASN A 150 1.46 -4.17 -12.80
C ASN A 150 1.92 -4.49 -11.36
N ILE A 151 3.19 -4.21 -11.06
CA ILE A 151 3.82 -4.59 -9.79
C ILE A 151 4.20 -3.32 -9.02
N MET A 152 3.73 -3.22 -7.78
CA MET A 152 4.23 -2.26 -6.80
C MET A 152 5.21 -2.95 -5.86
N ILE A 153 6.30 -2.29 -5.48
CA ILE A 153 7.28 -2.82 -4.53
C ILE A 153 7.28 -1.98 -3.25
N ASP A 154 6.97 -2.60 -2.11
CA ASP A 154 7.07 -2.03 -0.77
C ASP A 154 8.52 -2.16 -0.29
N PHE A 155 9.20 -1.04 -0.09
CA PHE A 155 10.62 -1.01 0.28
C PHE A 155 10.84 -1.34 1.75
N SER A 156 9.80 -1.25 2.58
CA SER A 156 9.86 -1.47 4.02
C SER A 156 9.61 -2.95 4.38
N HIS A 157 9.10 -3.20 5.58
CA HIS A 157 8.65 -4.51 6.05
C HIS A 157 9.69 -5.62 5.86
N ALA A 158 9.34 -6.74 5.21
CA ALA A 158 10.26 -7.85 5.02
C ALA A 158 11.31 -7.55 3.93
N ASN A 159 11.02 -6.64 3.00
CA ASN A 159 12.01 -6.18 2.02
C ASN A 159 13.14 -5.37 2.66
N SER A 160 12.84 -4.60 3.71
CA SER A 160 13.86 -3.90 4.51
C SER A 160 14.46 -4.74 5.63
N LEU A 161 14.08 -6.02 5.78
CA LEU A 161 14.40 -6.83 6.97
C LEU A 161 14.04 -6.13 8.28
N LYS A 162 12.97 -5.33 8.28
CA LYS A 162 12.53 -4.45 9.38
C LYS A 162 13.60 -3.44 9.84
N GLN A 163 14.54 -3.09 8.96
CA GLN A 163 15.56 -2.07 9.18
C GLN A 163 15.28 -0.88 8.27
N CYS A 164 14.73 0.20 8.81
CA CYS A 164 14.27 1.34 8.02
C CYS A 164 15.30 1.88 7.01
N GLN A 165 16.59 1.93 7.37
CA GLN A 165 17.65 2.40 6.46
C GLN A 165 17.84 1.50 5.23
N ARG A 166 17.51 0.21 5.33
CA ARG A 166 17.61 -0.71 4.19
C ARG A 166 16.62 -0.37 3.08
N GLN A 167 15.61 0.46 3.34
CA GLN A 167 14.75 1.01 2.27
C GLN A 167 15.58 1.73 1.19
N MET A 168 16.72 2.35 1.54
CA MET A 168 17.63 2.96 0.56
C MET A 168 18.28 1.93 -0.36
N VAL A 169 18.69 0.78 0.19
CA VAL A 169 19.26 -0.33 -0.59
C VAL A 169 18.22 -0.94 -1.51
N VAL A 170 16.99 -1.13 -1.03
CA VAL A 170 15.87 -1.59 -1.87
C VAL A 170 15.59 -0.58 -2.99
N ALA A 171 15.59 0.71 -2.67
CA ALA A 171 15.36 1.77 -3.65
C ALA A 171 16.42 1.80 -4.75
N GLU A 172 17.70 1.62 -4.41
CA GLU A 172 18.79 1.57 -5.39
C GLU A 172 18.63 0.40 -6.38
N ASP A 173 18.32 -0.80 -5.88
CA ASP A 173 18.11 -1.99 -6.72
C ASP A 173 16.89 -1.81 -7.66
N VAL A 174 15.76 -1.37 -7.09
CA VAL A 174 14.53 -1.12 -7.87
C VAL A 174 14.73 0.01 -8.87
N ALA A 175 15.44 1.08 -8.50
CA ALA A 175 15.80 2.16 -9.42
C ALA A 175 16.65 1.65 -10.59
N GLU A 176 17.58 0.73 -10.36
CA GLU A 176 18.37 0.12 -11.43
C GLU A 176 17.50 -0.72 -12.38
N GLN A 177 16.58 -1.53 -11.86
CA GLN A 177 15.63 -2.30 -12.67
C GLN A 177 14.77 -1.39 -13.55
N ILE A 178 14.22 -0.31 -12.97
CA ILE A 178 13.46 0.71 -13.69
C ILE A 178 14.34 1.35 -14.78
N ALA A 179 15.54 1.82 -14.43
CA ALA A 179 16.44 2.50 -15.36
C ALA A 179 16.86 1.62 -16.56
N ARG A 180 16.95 0.30 -16.36
CA ARG A 180 17.27 -0.68 -17.41
C ARG A 180 16.09 -0.98 -18.36
N GLY A 181 14.89 -0.50 -18.07
CA GLY A 181 13.75 -0.62 -18.97
C GLY A 181 12.54 -1.34 -18.40
N ASP A 182 12.59 -1.89 -17.17
CA ASP A 182 11.48 -2.69 -16.65
C ASP A 182 10.20 -1.83 -16.51
N GLN A 183 9.17 -2.18 -17.30
CA GLN A 183 7.88 -1.48 -17.34
C GLN A 183 6.87 -2.05 -16.35
N ARG A 184 7.14 -3.26 -15.82
CA ARG A 184 6.22 -3.98 -14.94
C ARG A 184 6.19 -3.35 -13.56
N ILE A 185 7.31 -2.76 -13.14
CA ILE A 185 7.40 -1.96 -11.92
C ILE A 185 6.69 -0.62 -12.14
N MET A 186 5.46 -0.54 -11.63
CA MET A 186 4.58 0.62 -11.78
C MET A 186 4.61 1.57 -10.59
N GLY A 187 5.05 1.11 -9.42
CA GLY A 187 5.05 1.93 -8.20
C GLY A 187 5.98 1.41 -7.11
N ALA A 188 6.24 2.28 -6.15
CA ALA A 188 7.00 1.98 -4.94
C ALA A 188 6.21 2.45 -3.71
N MET A 189 6.34 1.74 -2.60
CA MET A 189 5.81 2.13 -1.29
C MET A 189 6.96 2.30 -0.31
N VAL A 190 6.99 3.43 0.40
CA VAL A 190 8.10 3.84 1.28
C VAL A 190 7.53 4.33 2.61
N GLU A 191 8.11 3.89 3.71
CA GLU A 191 7.79 4.39 5.04
C GLU A 191 8.78 5.49 5.44
N SER A 192 8.30 6.73 5.39
CA SER A 192 9.06 7.94 5.71
C SER A 192 8.29 8.86 6.66
N HIS A 193 9.03 9.64 7.45
CA HIS A 193 8.47 10.66 8.32
C HIS A 193 9.45 11.82 8.45
N LEU A 194 9.01 12.94 9.05
CA LEU A 194 9.86 14.11 9.29
C LEU A 194 11.17 13.77 10.03
N LYS A 195 11.11 12.85 11.00
CA LYS A 195 12.26 12.30 11.73
C LYS A 195 12.32 10.78 11.56
N ALA A 196 13.54 10.29 11.37
CA ALA A 196 13.83 8.88 11.20
C ALA A 196 13.55 8.05 12.47
N GLY A 197 13.42 6.75 12.28
CA GLY A 197 13.24 5.77 13.36
C GLY A 197 11.80 5.70 13.86
N ARG A 198 11.65 5.19 15.08
CA ARG A 198 10.39 5.07 15.81
C ARG A 198 10.59 5.44 17.28
N GLN A 199 9.49 5.69 17.97
CA GLN A 199 9.44 5.87 19.42
C GLN A 199 8.29 5.07 20.03
N ASP A 200 8.40 4.69 21.29
CA ASP A 200 7.32 4.06 22.05
C ASP A 200 6.42 5.11 22.70
N THR A 201 5.12 4.84 22.77
CA THR A 201 4.18 5.68 23.54
C THR A 201 4.22 5.29 25.00
N VAL A 202 4.95 6.05 25.82
CA VAL A 202 5.03 5.87 27.27
C VAL A 202 4.21 6.93 27.99
N GLU A 203 3.34 6.52 28.92
CA GLU A 203 2.48 7.43 29.67
C GLU A 203 3.30 8.50 30.41
N GLY A 204 2.89 9.76 30.28
CA GLY A 204 3.55 10.91 30.89
C GLY A 204 4.83 11.38 30.19
N GLN A 205 5.30 10.70 29.14
CA GLN A 205 6.43 11.16 28.32
C GLN A 205 5.94 11.93 27.10
N GLU A 206 6.57 13.08 26.83
CA GLU A 206 6.29 13.82 25.60
C GLU A 206 6.84 13.09 24.39
N LEU A 207 6.03 13.00 23.33
CA LEU A 207 6.44 12.41 22.06
C LEU A 207 7.33 13.37 21.29
N THR A 208 8.37 12.83 20.69
CA THR A 208 9.18 13.54 19.72
C THR A 208 8.32 13.88 18.49
N TYR A 209 8.12 15.17 18.24
CA TYR A 209 7.38 15.63 17.07
C TYR A 209 7.98 15.07 15.77
N GLY A 210 7.10 14.55 14.91
CA GLY A 210 7.47 14.09 13.58
C GLY A 210 8.21 12.75 13.55
N GLN A 211 8.17 11.94 14.61
CA GLN A 211 8.75 10.60 14.64
C GLN A 211 7.65 9.53 14.83
N SER A 212 7.71 8.46 14.04
CA SER A 212 6.71 7.38 14.05
C SER A 212 6.55 6.72 15.42
N ILE A 213 5.33 6.31 15.77
CA ILE A 213 5.03 5.52 16.97
C ILE A 213 4.80 4.02 16.67
N THR A 214 4.86 3.64 15.39
CA THR A 214 4.67 2.27 14.91
C THR A 214 6.00 1.74 14.37
N ASP A 215 6.09 1.41 13.08
CA ASP A 215 7.31 0.95 12.44
C ASP A 215 8.28 2.11 12.22
N ALA A 216 9.57 1.79 12.14
CA ALA A 216 10.62 2.78 11.95
C ALA A 216 10.61 3.31 10.51
N CYS A 217 10.66 4.64 10.37
CA CYS A 217 10.62 5.30 9.06
C CYS A 217 11.99 5.90 8.68
N LEU A 218 12.20 6.15 7.39
CA LEU A 218 13.25 7.05 6.93
C LEU A 218 12.97 8.48 7.41
N GLY A 219 14.03 9.27 7.55
CA GLY A 219 13.93 10.71 7.79
C GLY A 219 13.66 11.48 6.50
N TRP A 220 13.40 12.78 6.65
CA TRP A 220 13.07 13.64 5.51
C TRP A 220 14.19 13.71 4.45
N ASP A 221 15.45 13.84 4.87
CA ASP A 221 16.57 13.98 3.93
C ASP A 221 16.76 12.73 3.08
N ASP A 222 16.76 11.54 3.71
CA ASP A 222 16.79 10.25 3.01
C ASP A 222 15.59 10.08 2.06
N THR A 223 14.42 10.56 2.47
CA THR A 223 13.20 10.51 1.64
C THR A 223 13.38 11.34 0.37
N VAL A 224 13.94 12.54 0.49
CA VAL A 224 14.22 13.42 -0.66
C VAL A 224 15.26 12.79 -1.59
N GLU A 225 16.31 12.18 -1.04
CA GLU A 225 17.33 11.47 -1.82
C GLU A 225 16.73 10.28 -2.57
N LEU A 226 15.96 9.43 -1.88
CA LEU A 226 15.28 8.28 -2.46
C LEU A 226 14.35 8.68 -3.62
N LEU A 227 13.51 9.71 -3.42
CA LEU A 227 12.60 10.18 -4.46
C LEU A 227 13.33 10.73 -5.68
N LYS A 228 14.47 11.42 -5.49
CA LYS A 228 15.31 11.88 -6.60
C LYS A 228 15.90 10.69 -7.37
N GLY A 229 16.40 9.67 -6.69
CA GLY A 229 16.93 8.45 -7.31
C GLY A 229 15.88 7.75 -8.17
N LEU A 230 14.66 7.58 -7.65
CA LEU A 230 13.54 7.01 -8.42
C LEU A 230 13.16 7.88 -9.62
N ALA A 231 13.13 9.21 -9.47
CA ALA A 231 12.83 10.12 -10.57
C ALA A 231 13.88 10.03 -11.70
N GLU A 232 15.16 9.96 -11.37
CA GLU A 232 16.25 9.77 -12.34
C GLU A 232 16.14 8.41 -13.05
N ALA A 233 15.81 7.35 -12.33
CA ALA A 233 15.58 6.03 -12.93
C ALA A 233 14.44 6.05 -13.95
N VAL A 234 13.32 6.69 -13.60
CA VAL A 234 12.18 6.85 -14.53
C VAL A 234 12.58 7.67 -15.76
N GLN A 235 13.39 8.72 -15.60
CA GLN A 235 13.91 9.50 -16.74
C GLN A 235 14.79 8.65 -17.66
N LYS A 236 15.73 7.86 -17.11
CA LYS A 236 16.58 6.93 -17.87
C LYS A 236 15.73 5.88 -18.60
N ARG A 237 14.72 5.33 -17.94
CA ARG A 237 13.79 4.37 -18.56
C ARG A 237 13.14 4.93 -19.83
N ARG A 238 12.71 6.20 -19.79
CA ARG A 238 12.10 6.87 -20.95
C ARG A 238 13.06 7.08 -22.11
N THR A 239 14.37 7.20 -21.86
CA THR A 239 15.37 7.36 -22.94
C THR A 239 15.74 6.04 -23.60
N VAL A 240 15.67 4.91 -22.87
CA VAL A 240 15.92 3.57 -23.44
C VAL A 240 14.79 3.13 -24.38
N GLN A 241 13.61 3.75 -24.24
CA GLN A 241 12.43 3.46 -25.06
C GLN A 241 12.31 4.30 -26.34
N ASN A 242 13.08 5.39 -26.46
CA ASN A 242 13.15 6.23 -27.66
C ASN A 242 14.29 5.78 -28.56
#